data_AF-A0A6I3CB23-F1
#
_entry.id   AF-A0A6I3CB23-F1
#
_cell.length_a   1.000
_cell.length_b   1.000
_cell.length_c   1.000
_cell.angle_alpha   90.00
_cell.angle_beta   90.00
_cell.angle_gamma   90.00
#
_symmetry.space_group_name_H-M   'P 1'
#
loop_
_entity.id
_entity.type
_entity.pdbx_description
1 polymer ?
#
loop_
_entity_poly.entity_id
_entity_poly.type
_entity_poly.pdbx_seq_one_letter_code
_entity_poly.pdbx_strand_id
1 'polypeptide(L)'
;MKLLVRWAILALAFWVATVLLPGITVIGGFWKYVWVALLFGLINTFIGSVLKLLTLPAILITFGLFSFIINAAMLALTSRWSAALDVKNFGYALLGSLIISVVSSILNKFFMRARWL
;
A
#
# COMPACT_ATOMS: atom_id res chain seq x y z
N MET A 1 5.15 -3.89 -19.20
CA MET A 1 6.38 -3.98 -18.38
C MET A 1 6.40 -3.11 -17.11
N LYS A 2 5.79 -1.91 -17.07
CA LYS A 2 5.77 -1.07 -15.84
C LYS A 2 4.90 -1.63 -14.70
N LEU A 3 3.83 -2.39 -15.02
CA LEU A 3 2.91 -2.95 -14.03
C LEU A 3 3.54 -4.05 -13.16
N LEU A 4 4.22 -5.02 -13.76
CA LEU A 4 4.88 -6.10 -13.01
C LEU A 4 5.93 -5.58 -12.02
N VAL A 5 6.75 -4.60 -12.44
CA VAL A 5 7.74 -3.97 -11.56
C VAL A 5 7.07 -3.22 -10.42
N ARG A 6 6.02 -2.43 -10.70
CA ARG A 6 5.26 -1.73 -9.65
C ARG A 6 4.61 -2.69 -8.67
N TRP A 7 4.08 -3.79 -9.16
CA TRP A 7 3.47 -4.82 -8.32
C TRP A 7 4.51 -5.54 -7.45
N ALA A 8 5.68 -5.87 -8.00
CA ALA A 8 6.80 -6.42 -7.23
C ALA A 8 7.28 -5.44 -6.14
N ILE A 9 7.39 -4.15 -6.48
CA ILE A 9 7.72 -3.09 -5.51
C ILE A 9 6.68 -3.02 -4.38
N LEU A 10 5.39 -3.10 -4.72
CA LEU A 10 4.32 -3.12 -3.71
C LEU A 10 4.43 -4.35 -2.81
N ALA A 11 4.65 -5.54 -3.37
CA ALA A 11 4.84 -6.76 -2.58
C ALA A 11 6.02 -6.65 -1.62
N LEU A 12 7.13 -6.06 -2.08
CA LEU A 12 8.30 -5.81 -1.23
C LEU A 12 8.00 -4.77 -0.15
N ALA A 13 7.26 -3.71 -0.48
CA ALA A 13 6.83 -2.70 0.49
C ALA A 13 5.92 -3.28 1.58
N PHE A 14 5.02 -4.21 1.23
CA PHE A 14 4.21 -4.95 2.18
C PHE A 14 5.05 -5.83 3.09
N TRP A 15 6.02 -6.56 2.53
CA TRP A 15 6.94 -7.36 3.32
C TRP A 15 7.76 -6.52 4.30
N VAL A 16 8.26 -5.36 3.87
CA VAL A 16 8.94 -4.42 4.79
C VAL A 16 7.99 -3.92 5.87
N ALA A 17 6.73 -3.62 5.53
CA ALA A 17 5.74 -3.17 6.50
C ALA A 17 5.41 -4.23 7.56
N THR A 18 5.32 -5.51 7.21
CA THR A 18 5.07 -6.60 8.19
C THR A 18 6.28 -6.84 9.09
N VAL A 19 7.50 -6.64 8.60
CA VAL A 19 8.72 -6.74 9.41
C VAL A 19 8.81 -5.59 10.41
N LEU A 20 8.43 -4.37 10.00
CA LEU A 20 8.52 -3.18 10.85
C LEU A 20 7.35 -3.02 11.83
N LEU A 21 6.17 -3.54 11.50
CA LEU A 21 4.95 -3.36 12.29
C LEU A 21 4.40 -4.71 12.76
N PRO A 22 4.45 -5.03 14.07
CA PRO A 22 3.93 -6.29 14.58
C PRO A 22 2.40 -6.41 14.48
N GLY A 23 1.69 -5.30 14.20
CA GLY A 23 0.24 -5.30 14.00
C GLY A 23 -0.22 -5.51 12.56
N ILE A 24 0.70 -5.79 11.63
CA ILE A 24 0.38 -6.19 10.25
C ILE A 24 1.03 -7.54 10.01
N THR A 25 0.21 -8.56 9.76
CA THR A 25 0.73 -9.91 9.51
C THR A 25 0.16 -10.46 8.20
N VAL A 26 1.01 -11.20 7.48
CA VAL A 26 0.63 -11.90 6.27
C VAL A 26 0.76 -13.39 6.51
N ILE A 27 -0.34 -14.11 6.40
CA ILE A 27 -0.46 -15.52 6.77
C ILE A 27 -0.32 -16.38 5.51
N GLY A 28 0.62 -17.33 5.51
CA GLY A 28 0.79 -18.33 4.45
C GLY A 28 1.95 -18.09 3.48
N GLY A 29 3.00 -17.37 3.90
CA GLY A 29 4.29 -17.33 3.21
C GLY A 29 4.39 -16.38 2.01
N PHE A 30 5.42 -16.57 1.18
CA PHE A 30 5.81 -15.63 0.12
C PHE A 30 4.69 -15.33 -0.90
N TRP A 31 3.98 -16.36 -1.38
CA TRP A 31 2.86 -16.19 -2.32
C TRP A 31 1.71 -15.36 -1.79
N LYS A 32 1.55 -15.28 -0.47
CA LYS A 32 0.51 -14.47 0.13
C LYS A 32 0.87 -12.98 0.12
N TYR A 33 2.14 -12.62 0.21
CA TYR A 33 2.58 -11.22 0.00
C TYR A 33 2.28 -10.75 -1.41
N VAL A 34 2.57 -11.60 -2.40
CA VAL A 34 2.29 -11.33 -3.82
C VAL A 34 0.78 -11.18 -4.05
N TRP A 35 -0.03 -12.08 -3.49
CA TRP A 35 -1.49 -12.01 -3.54
C TRP A 35 -2.06 -10.75 -2.88
N VAL A 36 -1.61 -10.43 -1.67
CA VAL A 36 -2.04 -9.24 -0.92
C VAL A 36 -1.67 -7.96 -1.66
N ALA A 37 -0.46 -7.87 -2.23
CA ALA A 37 -0.06 -6.73 -3.04
C ALA A 37 -0.90 -6.57 -4.31
N LEU A 38 -1.34 -7.69 -4.91
CA LEU A 38 -2.23 -7.67 -6.07
C LEU A 38 -3.60 -7.11 -5.67
N LEU A 39 -4.18 -7.68 -4.61
CA LEU A 39 -5.50 -7.28 -4.13
C LEU A 39 -5.50 -5.81 -3.66
N PHE A 40 -4.50 -5.40 -2.89
CA PHE A 40 -4.33 -4.01 -2.48
C PHE A 40 -4.17 -3.09 -3.70
N GLY A 41 -3.34 -3.49 -4.68
CA GLY A 41 -3.17 -2.74 -5.92
C GLY A 41 -4.49 -2.56 -6.68
N LEU A 42 -5.30 -3.62 -6.76
CA LEU A 42 -6.62 -3.61 -7.39
C LEU A 42 -7.58 -2.67 -6.65
N ILE A 43 -7.74 -2.88 -5.34
CA ILE A 43 -8.59 -2.06 -4.46
C ILE A 43 -8.20 -0.58 -4.56
N ASN A 44 -6.91 -0.27 -4.47
CA ASN A 44 -6.42 1.10 -4.53
C ASN A 44 -6.62 1.73 -5.93
N THR A 45 -6.55 0.94 -7.00
CA THR A 45 -6.75 1.45 -8.37
C THR A 45 -8.21 1.81 -8.62
N PHE A 46 -9.16 0.99 -8.17
CA PHE A 46 -10.59 1.25 -8.37
C PHE A 46 -11.18 2.15 -7.28
N ILE A 47 -11.11 1.71 -6.02
CA ILE A 47 -11.76 2.38 -4.88
C ILE A 47 -10.90 3.55 -4.40
N GLY A 48 -9.60 3.32 -4.23
CA GLY A 48 -8.67 4.33 -3.72
C GLY A 48 -8.60 5.57 -4.60
N SER A 49 -8.54 5.40 -5.92
CA SER A 49 -8.53 6.51 -6.90
C SER A 49 -9.81 7.35 -6.85
N VAL A 50 -10.98 6.70 -6.78
CA VAL A 50 -12.27 7.39 -6.67
C VAL A 50 -12.36 8.15 -5.35
N LEU A 51 -11.98 7.54 -4.23
CA LEU A 51 -11.97 8.21 -2.93
C LEU A 51 -11.04 9.42 -2.91
N LYS A 52 -9.84 9.32 -3.51
CA LYS A 52 -8.91 10.45 -3.62
C LYS A 52 -9.49 11.59 -4.44
N LEU A 53 -10.23 11.29 -5.50
CA LEU A 53 -10.91 12.32 -6.30
C LEU A 53 -12.02 13.02 -5.51
N LEU A 54 -12.84 12.25 -4.79
CA LEU A 54 -13.94 12.79 -3.97
C LEU A 54 -13.43 13.60 -2.76
N THR A 55 -12.31 13.18 -2.19
CA THR A 55 -11.70 13.82 -1.00
C THR A 55 -10.60 14.82 -1.37
N LEU A 56 -10.46 15.14 -2.66
CA LEU A 56 -9.43 16.05 -3.17
C LEU A 56 -9.39 17.40 -2.43
N PRO A 57 -10.52 18.06 -2.09
CA PRO A 57 -10.49 19.28 -1.29
C PRO A 57 -9.84 19.08 0.09
N ALA A 58 -10.18 17.99 0.78
CA ALA A 58 -9.58 17.66 2.07
C ALA A 58 -8.09 17.30 1.94
N ILE A 59 -7.70 16.60 0.87
CA ILE A 59 -6.29 16.33 0.55
C ILE A 59 -5.53 17.65 0.38
N LEU A 60 -6.07 18.62 -0.34
CA LEU A 60 -5.42 19.92 -0.53
C LEU A 60 -5.30 20.71 0.77
N ILE A 61 -6.39 20.81 1.55
CA ILE A 61 -6.41 21.54 2.84
C ILE A 61 -5.39 20.94 3.82
N THR A 62 -5.21 19.62 3.79
CA THR A 62 -4.26 18.90 4.65
C THR A 62 -2.87 18.73 4.03
N PHE A 63 -2.55 19.42 2.94
CA PHE A 63 -1.26 19.30 2.23
C PHE A 63 -0.87 17.86 1.85
N GLY A 64 -1.87 17.03 1.53
CA GLY A 64 -1.67 15.63 1.15
C GLY A 64 -1.75 14.63 2.30
N LEU A 65 -1.79 15.07 3.57
CA LEU A 65 -1.84 14.16 4.72
C LEU A 65 -3.07 13.25 4.69
N PHE A 66 -4.22 13.75 4.23
CA PHE A 66 -5.44 12.94 4.11
C PHE A 66 -5.29 11.77 3.12
N SER A 67 -4.33 11.83 2.19
CA SER A 67 -4.06 10.70 1.28
C SER A 67 -3.55 9.45 2.02
N PHE A 68 -2.84 9.61 3.14
CA PHE A 68 -2.42 8.48 3.98
C PHE A 68 -3.61 7.82 4.66
N ILE A 69 -4.60 8.60 5.10
CA ILE A 69 -5.83 8.08 5.68
C ILE A 69 -6.58 7.22 4.65
N ILE A 70 -6.65 7.65 3.39
CA ILE A 70 -7.27 6.86 2.32
C ILE A 70 -6.47 5.59 2.05
N ASN A 71 -5.14 5.68 1.94
CA ASN A 71 -4.30 4.50 1.73
C ASN A 71 -4.44 3.50 2.89
N ALA A 72 -4.52 3.99 4.13
CA ALA A 72 -4.78 3.20 5.33
C ALA A 72 -6.16 2.53 5.28
N ALA A 73 -7.20 3.27 4.85
CA ALA A 73 -8.53 2.71 4.66
C ALA A 73 -8.53 1.60 3.59
N MET A 74 -7.77 1.76 2.49
CA MET A 74 -7.60 0.72 1.48
C MET A 74 -6.87 -0.51 2.04
N LEU A 75 -5.87 -0.30 2.90
CA LEU A 75 -5.14 -1.40 3.55
C LEU A 75 -6.07 -2.17 4.52
N ALA A 76 -6.84 -1.46 5.34
CA ALA A 76 -7.83 -2.05 6.21
C ALA A 76 -8.93 -2.79 5.43
N LEU A 77 -9.37 -2.23 4.29
CA LEU A 77 -10.33 -2.89 3.40
C LEU A 77 -9.75 -4.17 2.78
N THR A 78 -8.48 -4.12 2.37
CA THR A 78 -7.75 -5.29 1.84
C THR A 78 -7.67 -6.39 2.89
N SER A 79 -7.40 -6.05 4.15
CA SER A 79 -7.39 -7.01 5.25
C SER A 79 -8.75 -7.65 5.49
N ARG A 80 -9.84 -6.87 5.38
CA ARG A 80 -11.21 -7.40 5.50
C ARG A 80 -11.61 -8.34 4.36
N TRP A 81 -11.08 -8.13 3.15
CA TRP A 81 -11.36 -8.98 1.99
C TRP A 81 -10.42 -10.18 1.85
N SER A 82 -9.28 -10.16 2.52
CA SER A 82 -8.26 -11.18 2.38
C SER A 82 -7.98 -11.87 3.70
N ALA A 83 -8.27 -13.16 3.76
CA ALA A 83 -7.81 -14.01 4.87
C ALA A 83 -6.27 -14.12 4.96
N ALA A 84 -5.54 -13.62 3.96
CA ALA A 84 -4.08 -13.63 3.95
C ALA A 84 -3.44 -12.42 4.62
N LEU A 85 -4.18 -11.35 4.90
CA LEU A 85 -3.68 -10.12 5.51
C LEU A 85 -4.48 -9.80 6.76
N ASP A 86 -3.83 -9.81 7.91
CA ASP A 86 -4.43 -9.37 9.16
C ASP A 86 -3.81 -8.05 9.62
N VAL A 87 -4.67 -7.08 9.92
CA VAL A 87 -4.30 -5.73 10.38
C VAL A 87 -5.05 -5.45 11.67
N LYS A 88 -4.31 -5.41 12.78
CA LYS A 88 -4.86 -5.38 14.15
C LYS A 88 -5.84 -4.24 14.42
N ASN A 89 -5.53 -3.02 13.93
CA ASN A 89 -6.41 -1.87 14.07
C ASN A 89 -6.09 -0.80 13.01
N PHE A 90 -6.93 0.23 12.95
CA PHE A 90 -6.76 1.33 11.98
C PHE A 90 -5.45 2.10 12.17
N GLY A 91 -4.93 2.21 13.40
CA GLY A 91 -3.64 2.84 13.67
C GLY A 91 -2.47 2.11 12.99
N TYR A 92 -2.45 0.77 13.05
CA TYR A 92 -1.50 -0.04 12.29
C TYR A 92 -1.71 0.09 10.79
N ALA A 93 -2.97 0.20 10.32
CA ALA A 93 -3.24 0.46 8.92
C ALA A 93 -2.65 1.82 8.46
N LEU A 94 -2.74 2.84 9.31
CA LEU A 94 -2.22 4.18 9.03
C LEU A 94 -0.69 4.20 8.97
N LEU A 95 -0.02 3.62 9.98
CA LEU A 95 1.43 3.44 9.97
C LEU A 95 1.89 2.57 8.80
N GLY A 96 1.19 1.47 8.52
CA GLY A 96 1.48 0.59 7.39
C GLY A 96 1.38 1.32 6.06
N SER A 97 0.34 2.13 5.87
CA SER A 97 0.17 2.92 4.65
C SER A 97 1.31 3.92 4.43
N LEU A 98 1.83 4.50 5.52
CA LEU A 98 2.97 5.41 5.49
C LEU A 98 4.24 4.68 5.07
N ILE A 99 4.55 3.55 5.72
CA ILE A 99 5.72 2.72 5.39
C ILE A 99 5.66 2.24 3.94
N ILE A 100 4.51 1.67 3.53
CA ILE A 100 4.31 1.19 2.16
C ILE A 100 4.54 2.32 1.15
N SER A 101 4.02 3.53 1.42
CA SER A 101 4.17 4.68 0.53
C SER A 101 5.63 5.14 0.44
N VAL A 102 6.34 5.22 1.56
CA VAL A 102 7.75 5.62 1.61
C VAL A 102 8.63 4.59 0.89
N VAL A 103 8.50 3.32 1.24
CA VAL A 103 9.28 2.22 0.64
C VAL A 103 9.01 2.15 -0.86
N SER A 104 7.74 2.20 -1.27
CA SER A 104 7.37 2.18 -2.69
C SER A 104 7.94 3.38 -3.44
N SER A 105 7.95 4.57 -2.84
CA SER A 105 8.50 5.78 -3.46
C SER A 105 10.01 5.67 -3.68
N ILE A 106 10.75 5.19 -2.68
CA ILE A 106 12.19 4.98 -2.76
C ILE A 106 12.53 3.94 -3.84
N LEU A 107 11.88 2.77 -3.79
CA LEU A 107 12.13 1.69 -4.75
C LEU A 107 11.77 2.10 -6.18
N ASN A 108 10.64 2.82 -6.37
CA ASN A 108 10.28 3.33 -7.68
C ASN A 108 11.31 4.35 -8.20
N LYS A 109 11.83 5.25 -7.36
CA LYS A 109 12.89 6.20 -7.78
C LYS A 109 14.14 5.46 -8.24
N PHE A 110 14.57 4.43 -7.52
CA PHE A 110 15.75 3.65 -7.87
C PHE A 110 15.56 2.90 -9.20
N PHE A 111 14.45 2.17 -9.36
CA PHE A 111 14.16 1.42 -10.59
C PHE A 111 13.84 2.31 -11.80
N MET A 112 13.22 3.48 -11.61
CA MET A 112 12.99 4.41 -12.71
C MET A 112 14.29 5.07 -13.17
N ARG A 113 15.23 5.36 -12.26
CA ARG A 113 16.53 5.96 -12.60
C ARG A 113 17.40 5.01 -13.44
N ALA A 114 17.32 3.70 -13.19
CA ALA A 114 18.05 2.68 -13.96
C ALA A 114 17.59 2.51 -15.42
N ARG A 115 16.47 3.13 -15.83
CA ARG A 115 15.93 3.04 -17.21
C ARG A 115 16.36 4.23 -18.09
N TRP A 116 17.03 5.22 -17.53
CA TRP A 116 17.46 6.45 -18.22
C TRP A 116 18.99 6.57 -18.35
N LEU A 117 19.72 5.49 -18.04
CA LEU A 117 21.14 5.28 -18.35
C LEU A 117 21.22 4.10 -19.33
#